data_AF-A0A0N7IG86-F1
#
_entry.id   AF-A0A0N7IG86-F1
#
_cell.length_a   1.000
_cell.length_b   1.000
_cell.length_c   1.000
_cell.angle_alpha   90.00
_cell.angle_beta   90.00
_cell.angle_gamma   90.00
#
_symmetry.space_group_name_H-M   'P 1'
#
loop_
_entity.id
_entity.type
_entity.pdbx_description
1 polymer ?
#
loop_
_entity_poly.entity_id
_entity_poly.type
_entity_poly.pdbx_seq_one_letter_code
_entity_poly.pdbx_strand_id
1 'polypeptide(L)'
;MTLTIGGVRAYNHTNLYSKKTAERFKVFIGFTCKVCTNLCVSTDGYLSCLEVTNTNELYRAILELFNRYDPAKHIHLMQTLGNTYLTEHQFCQLLGRMRLYQSLPQSQQKAIPRMLLTDSQINNVAKSYIQDENFSSLGSDLSMWKFYNLLTGANKNSYIDSFLDRAYNATEMAIGINAALHGDDKYRWFID
;
A
#
# COMPACT_ATOMS: atom_id res chain seq x y z
N MET A 1 -1.43 -2.60 17.31
CA MET A 1 -2.06 -3.04 16.05
C MET A 1 -2.83 -4.34 16.29
N THR A 2 -3.69 -4.76 15.36
CA THR A 2 -4.40 -6.06 15.40
C THR A 2 -4.11 -6.83 14.12
N LEU A 3 -3.80 -8.11 14.20
CA LEU A 3 -3.73 -8.98 13.01
C LEU A 3 -5.12 -9.07 12.37
N THR A 4 -5.21 -8.94 11.06
CA THR A 4 -6.47 -8.90 10.32
C THR A 4 -6.32 -9.70 9.04
N ILE A 5 -7.36 -10.46 8.74
CA ILE A 5 -7.48 -11.29 7.54
C ILE A 5 -8.76 -10.88 6.85
N GLY A 6 -8.74 -10.80 5.52
CA GLY A 6 -9.94 -10.50 4.76
C GLY A 6 -9.83 -10.94 3.31
N GLY A 7 -10.95 -10.88 2.61
CA GLY A 7 -11.01 -11.17 1.19
C GLY A 7 -12.13 -10.41 0.51
N VAL A 8 -11.92 -10.11 -0.77
CA VAL A 8 -12.84 -9.36 -1.61
C VAL A 8 -13.06 -10.15 -2.88
N ARG A 9 -14.33 -10.29 -3.25
CA ARG A 9 -14.75 -10.74 -4.58
C ARG A 9 -15.40 -9.55 -5.28
N ALA A 10 -14.88 -9.19 -6.44
CA ALA A 10 -15.40 -8.07 -7.21
C ALA A 10 -16.16 -8.58 -8.44
N TYR A 11 -17.46 -8.27 -8.50
CA TYR A 11 -18.37 -8.81 -9.51
C TYR A 11 -18.10 -8.32 -10.93
N ASN A 12 -17.43 -7.17 -11.08
CA ASN A 12 -16.98 -6.62 -12.35
C ASN A 12 -15.97 -7.52 -13.10
N HIS A 13 -15.32 -8.46 -12.41
CA HIS A 13 -14.42 -9.44 -13.03
C HIS A 13 -15.11 -10.74 -13.46
N THR A 14 -16.42 -10.86 -13.26
CA THR A 14 -17.20 -12.08 -13.57
C THR A 14 -18.26 -11.80 -14.63
N ASN A 15 -18.28 -12.61 -15.69
CA ASN A 15 -19.36 -12.58 -16.67
C ASN A 15 -20.58 -13.34 -16.12
N LEU A 16 -21.56 -12.59 -15.61
CA LEU A 16 -22.79 -13.10 -14.98
C LEU A 16 -23.71 -13.88 -15.94
N TYR A 17 -23.54 -13.71 -17.25
CA TYR A 17 -24.38 -14.33 -18.28
C TYR A 17 -23.79 -15.61 -18.88
N SER A 18 -22.62 -16.06 -18.40
CA SER A 18 -21.93 -17.25 -18.90
C SER A 18 -22.06 -18.45 -17.96
N LYS A 19 -21.71 -19.65 -18.45
CA LYS A 19 -21.59 -20.85 -17.59
C LYS A 19 -20.65 -20.56 -16.42
N LYS A 20 -20.92 -21.17 -15.25
CA LYS A 20 -20.09 -21.00 -14.05
C LYS A 20 -18.62 -21.29 -14.36
N THR A 21 -17.80 -20.25 -14.33
CA THR A 21 -16.34 -20.27 -14.57
C THR A 21 -15.60 -20.18 -13.23
N ALA A 22 -14.27 -20.25 -13.26
CA ALA A 22 -13.45 -20.04 -12.06
C ALA A 22 -13.78 -18.69 -11.40
N GLU A 23 -13.97 -18.72 -10.10
CA GLU A 23 -14.24 -17.52 -9.30
C GLU A 23 -12.92 -16.84 -8.92
N ARG A 24 -12.91 -15.51 -8.92
CA ARG A 24 -11.72 -14.70 -8.62
C ARG A 24 -11.84 -14.02 -7.28
N PHE A 25 -10.84 -14.19 -6.42
CA PHE A 25 -10.76 -13.57 -5.11
C PHE A 25 -9.47 -12.77 -4.96
N LYS A 26 -9.55 -11.70 -4.18
CA LYS A 26 -8.41 -11.03 -3.56
C LYS A 26 -8.42 -11.41 -2.09
N VAL A 27 -7.31 -11.91 -1.56
CA VAL A 27 -7.20 -12.29 -0.14
C VAL A 27 -5.99 -11.61 0.46
N PHE A 28 -6.11 -11.15 1.70
CA PHE A 28 -4.99 -10.58 2.44
C PHE A 28 -4.94 -11.06 3.89
N ILE A 29 -3.74 -11.00 4.44
CA ILE A 29 -3.41 -11.06 5.86
C ILE A 29 -2.44 -9.91 6.16
N GLY A 30 -2.69 -9.18 7.23
CA GLY A 30 -1.93 -7.98 7.53
C GLY A 30 -2.29 -7.40 8.90
N PHE A 31 -1.90 -6.15 9.15
CA PHE A 31 -2.19 -5.47 10.40
C PHE A 31 -3.12 -4.29 10.20
N THR A 32 -4.09 -4.13 11.09
CA THR A 32 -4.87 -2.90 11.19
C THR A 32 -4.29 -2.01 12.28
N CYS A 33 -3.97 -0.77 11.93
CA CYS A 33 -3.56 0.24 12.90
C CYS A 33 -4.78 0.65 13.75
N LYS A 34 -4.75 0.43 15.06
CA LYS A 34 -5.92 0.68 15.92
C LYS A 34 -6.31 2.16 16.01
N VAL A 35 -5.33 3.06 15.89
CA VAL A 35 -5.54 4.50 16.06
C VAL A 35 -6.32 5.09 14.89
N CYS A 36 -6.09 4.57 13.67
CA CYS A 36 -6.66 5.15 12.46
C CYS A 36 -7.36 4.13 11.56
N THR A 37 -7.42 2.86 11.94
CA THR A 37 -7.97 1.75 11.13
C THR A 37 -7.35 1.59 9.74
N ASN A 38 -6.16 2.17 9.50
CA ASN A 38 -5.39 1.92 8.28
C ASN A 38 -5.01 0.44 8.18
N LEU A 39 -5.29 -0.16 7.02
CA LEU A 39 -4.88 -1.51 6.71
C LEU A 39 -3.44 -1.51 6.17
N CYS A 40 -2.57 -2.22 6.87
CA CYS A 40 -1.17 -2.44 6.52
C CYS A 40 -1.04 -3.85 5.93
N VAL A 41 -0.77 -3.94 4.62
CA VAL A 41 -0.65 -5.21 3.90
C VAL A 41 0.77 -5.36 3.37
N SER A 42 1.43 -6.49 3.65
CA SER A 42 2.78 -6.79 3.16
C SER A 42 2.76 -7.65 1.89
N THR A 43 3.94 -7.78 1.28
CA THR A 43 4.21 -8.54 0.05
C THR A 43 3.86 -10.02 0.17
N ASP A 44 4.18 -10.63 1.31
CA ASP A 44 3.87 -12.04 1.64
C ASP A 44 2.45 -12.23 2.21
N GLY A 45 1.73 -11.12 2.46
CA GLY A 45 0.40 -11.11 3.03
C GLY A 45 -0.71 -10.81 2.03
N TYR A 46 -0.42 -10.72 0.72
CA TYR A 46 -1.43 -10.36 -0.29
C TYR A 46 -1.45 -11.30 -1.49
N LEU A 47 -2.65 -11.78 -1.83
CA LEU A 47 -2.94 -12.56 -3.04
C LEU A 47 -3.95 -11.79 -3.88
N SER A 48 -3.47 -11.17 -4.96
CA SER A 48 -4.25 -10.25 -5.81
C SER A 48 -5.14 -10.93 -6.85
N CYS A 49 -4.85 -12.19 -7.21
CA CYS A 49 -5.64 -12.96 -8.15
C CYS A 49 -5.63 -14.44 -7.74
N LEU A 50 -6.60 -14.83 -6.91
CA LEU A 50 -6.87 -16.23 -6.57
C LEU A 50 -8.03 -16.73 -7.43
N GLU A 51 -7.72 -17.55 -8.43
CA GLU A 51 -8.74 -18.22 -9.25
C GLU A 51 -9.03 -19.60 -8.68
N VAL A 52 -10.30 -19.88 -8.36
CA VAL A 52 -10.73 -21.14 -7.74
C VAL A 52 -12.01 -21.66 -8.38
N THR A 53 -12.12 -22.97 -8.51
CA THR A 53 -13.31 -23.63 -9.06
C THR A 53 -14.23 -24.16 -7.96
N ASN A 54 -13.71 -24.32 -6.75
CA ASN A 54 -14.42 -24.85 -5.60
C ASN A 54 -13.86 -24.28 -4.27
N THR A 55 -14.60 -24.48 -3.19
CA THR A 55 -14.27 -23.96 -1.86
C THR A 55 -13.05 -24.64 -1.23
N ASN A 56 -12.72 -25.87 -1.60
CA ASN A 56 -11.54 -26.57 -1.08
C ASN A 56 -10.24 -25.95 -1.61
N GLU A 57 -10.22 -25.55 -2.90
CA GLU A 57 -9.11 -24.80 -3.49
C GLU A 57 -8.92 -23.45 -2.79
N LEU A 58 -10.02 -22.72 -2.57
CA LEU A 58 -10.00 -21.46 -1.82
C LEU A 58 -9.41 -21.65 -0.42
N TYR A 59 -9.88 -22.65 0.31
CA TYR A 59 -9.40 -22.95 1.66
C TYR A 59 -7.90 -23.27 1.68
N ARG A 60 -7.42 -24.12 0.76
CA ARG A 60 -6.00 -24.48 0.66
C ARG A 60 -5.11 -23.28 0.34
N ALA A 61 -5.50 -22.46 -0.63
CA ALA A 61 -4.74 -21.28 -1.01
C ALA A 61 -4.66 -20.26 0.14
N ILE A 62 -5.74 -20.10 0.90
CA ILE A 62 -5.76 -19.23 2.09
C ILE A 62 -4.83 -19.77 3.19
N LEU A 63 -4.86 -21.08 3.47
CA LEU A 63 -3.94 -21.69 4.45
C LEU A 63 -2.48 -21.54 4.02
N GLU A 64 -2.18 -21.70 2.74
CA GLU A 64 -0.83 -21.52 2.20
C GLU A 64 -0.36 -20.08 2.36
N LEU A 65 -1.23 -19.09 2.12
CA LEU A 65 -0.95 -17.67 2.38
C LEU A 65 -0.61 -17.44 3.87
N PHE A 66 -1.40 -17.99 4.78
CA PHE A 66 -1.16 -17.80 6.22
C PHE A 66 0.12 -18.45 6.70
N ASN A 67 0.46 -19.63 6.16
CA ASN A 67 1.71 -20.32 6.50
C ASN A 67 2.95 -19.60 5.97
N ARG A 68 2.82 -18.86 4.86
CA ARG A 68 3.93 -18.08 4.27
C ARG A 68 4.11 -16.72 4.92
N TYR A 69 3.02 -16.11 5.39
CA TYR A 69 3.04 -14.78 5.98
C TYR A 69 3.82 -14.77 7.30
N ASP A 70 4.85 -13.94 7.38
CA ASP A 70 5.64 -13.77 8.60
C ASP A 70 5.20 -12.49 9.36
N PRO A 71 4.37 -12.62 10.42
CA PRO A 71 3.90 -11.48 11.19
C PRO A 71 5.03 -10.76 11.93
N ALA A 72 6.07 -11.49 12.35
CA ALA A 72 7.18 -10.91 13.10
C ALA A 72 8.03 -10.03 12.18
N LYS A 73 8.32 -10.52 10.96
CA LYS A 73 9.00 -9.72 9.92
C LYS A 73 8.20 -8.48 9.55
N HIS A 74 6.88 -8.57 9.39
CA HIS A 74 6.06 -7.40 9.08
C HIS A 74 6.03 -6.39 10.24
N ILE A 75 5.93 -6.84 11.50
CA ILE A 75 6.04 -5.94 12.67
C ILE A 75 7.42 -5.27 12.71
N HIS A 76 8.49 -6.03 12.50
CA HIS A 76 9.84 -5.50 12.50
C HIS A 76 10.01 -4.43 11.42
N LEU A 77 9.51 -4.68 10.21
CA LEU A 77 9.48 -3.68 9.15
C LEU A 77 8.78 -2.40 9.62
N MET A 78 7.57 -2.50 10.17
CA MET A 78 6.82 -1.32 10.63
C MET A 78 7.57 -0.55 11.75
N GLN A 79 8.32 -1.25 12.60
CA GLN A 79 9.18 -0.62 13.62
C GLN A 79 10.35 0.13 12.98
N THR A 80 11.01 -0.45 11.96
CA THR A 80 12.15 0.21 11.29
C THR A 80 11.75 1.52 10.59
N LEU A 81 10.53 1.59 10.04
CA LEU A 81 9.98 2.83 9.48
C LEU A 81 9.82 3.92 10.56
N GLY A 82 9.70 3.56 11.83
CA GLY A 82 9.65 4.52 12.94
C GLY A 82 10.99 5.21 13.21
N ASN A 83 12.10 4.62 12.77
CA ASN A 83 13.46 5.10 13.06
C ASN A 83 14.10 5.91 11.92
N THR A 84 13.40 6.04 10.80
CA THR A 84 13.87 6.76 9.60
C THR A 84 12.96 7.96 9.36
N TYR A 85 13.53 9.07 8.90
CA TYR A 85 12.83 10.34 8.77
C TYR A 85 13.07 10.99 7.41
N LEU A 86 12.03 11.64 6.91
CA LEU A 86 12.07 12.59 5.80
C LEU A 86 12.17 13.99 6.39
N THR A 87 13.11 14.78 5.88
CA THR A 87 13.05 16.24 6.08
C THR A 87 11.83 16.81 5.38
N GLU A 88 11.36 18.00 5.81
CA GLU A 88 10.28 18.69 5.13
C GLU A 88 10.58 18.92 3.64
N HIS A 89 11.83 19.24 3.30
CA HIS A 89 12.27 19.39 1.92
C HIS A 89 12.11 18.09 1.12
N GLN A 90 12.59 16.95 1.65
CA GLN A 90 12.43 15.65 0.99
C GLN A 90 10.97 15.25 0.85
N PHE A 91 10.13 15.53 1.85
CA PHE A 91 8.70 15.26 1.77
C PHE A 91 8.00 16.11 0.70
N CYS A 92 8.30 17.41 0.63
CA CYS A 92 7.77 18.30 -0.41
C CYS A 92 8.21 17.87 -1.81
N GLN A 93 9.49 17.50 -1.97
CA GLN A 93 10.03 16.98 -3.22
C GLN A 93 9.32 15.68 -3.64
N LEU A 94 9.18 14.75 -2.70
CA LEU A 94 8.44 13.50 -2.88
C LEU A 94 7.01 13.73 -3.33
N LEU A 95 6.28 14.61 -2.64
CA LEU A 95 4.90 14.95 -2.99
C LEU A 95 4.82 15.55 -4.41
N GLY A 96 5.76 16.42 -4.78
CA GLY A 96 5.86 16.96 -6.14
C GLY A 96 6.11 15.89 -7.20
N ARG A 97 7.08 14.99 -6.96
CA ARG A 97 7.39 13.85 -7.85
C ARG A 97 6.20 12.91 -8.01
N MET A 98 5.47 12.61 -6.93
CA MET A 98 4.25 11.80 -6.98
C MET A 98 3.19 12.44 -7.90
N ARG A 99 2.99 13.76 -7.84
CA ARG A 99 2.07 14.45 -8.75
C ARG A 99 2.54 14.41 -10.21
N LEU A 100 3.85 14.58 -10.43
CA LEU A 100 4.44 14.49 -11.78
C LEU A 100 4.31 13.09 -12.37
N TYR A 101 4.45 12.04 -11.55
CA TYR A 101 4.40 10.64 -11.98
C TYR A 101 3.15 10.36 -12.84
N GLN A 102 1.98 10.85 -12.43
CA GLN A 102 0.71 10.66 -13.15
C GLN A 102 0.70 11.34 -14.53
N SER A 103 1.50 12.39 -14.70
CA SER A 103 1.61 13.16 -15.95
C SER A 103 2.76 12.69 -16.86
N LEU A 104 3.60 11.76 -16.40
CA LEU A 104 4.74 11.28 -17.19
C LEU A 104 4.28 10.46 -18.42
N PRO A 105 5.05 10.49 -19.51
CA PRO A 105 4.87 9.55 -20.61
C PRO A 105 4.97 8.09 -20.13
N GLN A 106 4.17 7.20 -20.72
CA GLN A 106 4.13 5.78 -20.32
C GLN A 106 5.50 5.09 -20.36
N SER A 107 6.38 5.49 -21.29
CA SER A 107 7.75 4.95 -21.38
C SER A 107 8.58 5.28 -20.14
N GLN A 108 8.45 6.50 -19.60
CA GLN A 108 9.17 6.93 -18.40
C GLN A 108 8.53 6.34 -17.13
N GLN A 109 7.19 6.28 -17.07
CA GLN A 109 6.50 5.62 -15.94
C GLN A 109 6.94 4.17 -15.76
N LYS A 110 7.18 3.43 -16.85
CA LYS A 110 7.65 2.03 -16.80
C LYS A 110 9.07 1.89 -16.24
N ALA A 111 9.88 2.94 -16.30
CA ALA A 111 11.25 2.94 -15.77
C ALA A 111 11.31 3.29 -14.27
N ILE A 112 10.22 3.78 -13.69
CA ILE A 112 10.11 4.20 -12.30
C ILE A 112 9.25 3.17 -11.55
N PRO A 113 9.49 2.90 -10.25
CA PRO A 113 8.60 2.03 -9.49
C PRO A 113 7.15 2.47 -9.57
N ARG A 114 6.27 1.50 -9.80
CA ARG A 114 4.86 1.76 -10.04
C ARG A 114 4.21 2.38 -8.81
N MET A 115 3.52 3.51 -9.00
CA MET A 115 2.65 4.12 -7.99
C MET A 115 1.19 4.05 -8.44
N LEU A 116 0.31 3.56 -7.56
CA LEU A 116 -1.12 3.40 -7.80
C LEU A 116 -1.98 4.51 -7.19
N LEU A 117 -1.39 5.37 -6.35
CA LEU A 117 -2.08 6.50 -5.76
C LEU A 117 -2.44 7.54 -6.83
N THR A 118 -3.70 7.98 -6.84
CA THR A 118 -4.21 9.00 -7.77
C THR A 118 -3.91 10.42 -7.27
N ASP A 119 -4.06 11.42 -8.15
CA ASP A 119 -3.92 12.83 -7.77
C ASP A 119 -4.79 13.24 -6.58
N SER A 120 -6.02 12.72 -6.52
CA SER A 120 -6.91 12.97 -5.37
C SER A 120 -6.33 12.40 -4.08
N GLN A 121 -5.75 11.20 -4.12
CA GLN A 121 -5.15 10.57 -2.95
C GLN A 121 -3.86 11.28 -2.54
N ILE A 122 -3.04 11.71 -3.50
CA ILE A 122 -1.83 12.51 -3.23
C ILE A 122 -2.21 13.85 -2.57
N ASN A 123 -3.27 14.50 -3.05
CA ASN A 123 -3.80 15.71 -2.40
C ASN A 123 -4.31 15.42 -0.97
N ASN A 124 -4.88 14.25 -0.71
CA ASN A 124 -5.27 13.85 0.65
C ASN A 124 -4.05 13.62 1.55
N VAL A 125 -2.97 13.01 1.04
CA VAL A 125 -1.69 12.90 1.78
C VAL A 125 -1.19 14.29 2.20
N ALA A 126 -1.21 15.25 1.28
CA ALA A 126 -0.80 16.63 1.57
C ALA A 126 -1.67 17.29 2.65
N LYS A 127 -3.00 17.12 2.57
CA LYS A 127 -3.92 17.64 3.59
C LYS A 127 -3.68 17.00 4.95
N SER A 128 -3.56 15.68 5.01
CA SER A 128 -3.32 14.93 6.24
C SER A 128 -1.95 15.24 6.85
N TYR A 129 -0.92 15.50 6.04
CA TYR A 129 0.38 15.97 6.56
C TYR A 129 0.27 17.25 7.39
N ILE A 130 -0.67 18.13 7.04
CA ILE A 130 -0.93 19.39 7.74
C ILE A 130 -1.91 19.20 8.91
N GLN A 131 -2.98 18.42 8.71
CA GLN A 131 -4.17 18.47 9.57
C GLN A 131 -4.44 17.20 10.38
N ASP A 132 -3.79 16.07 10.07
CA ASP A 132 -4.08 14.80 10.74
C ASP A 132 -3.63 14.83 12.21
N GLU A 133 -4.53 14.45 13.11
CA GLU A 133 -4.29 14.50 14.56
C GLU A 133 -3.15 13.58 15.02
N ASN A 134 -2.92 12.47 14.32
CA ASN A 134 -1.99 11.42 14.74
C ASN A 134 -0.70 11.40 13.91
N PHE A 135 -0.79 11.78 12.63
CA PHE A 135 0.29 11.60 11.66
C PHE A 135 0.76 12.89 10.98
N SER A 136 0.20 14.05 11.33
CA SER A 136 0.75 15.33 10.87
C SER A 136 2.18 15.53 11.36
N SER A 137 2.94 16.32 10.61
CA SER A 137 4.33 16.65 10.96
C SER A 137 4.77 18.03 10.46
N LEU A 138 3.84 18.94 10.15
CA LEU A 138 4.16 20.28 9.67
C LEU A 138 5.16 20.99 10.62
N GLY A 139 6.26 21.48 10.06
CA GLY A 139 7.33 22.15 10.82
C GLY A 139 8.28 21.20 11.56
N SER A 140 8.28 19.91 11.23
CA SER A 140 9.19 18.90 11.79
C SER A 140 9.49 17.80 10.78
N ASP A 141 10.53 17.01 11.03
CA ASP A 141 10.80 15.84 10.20
C ASP A 141 9.68 14.80 10.31
N LEU A 142 9.33 14.21 9.18
CA LEU A 142 8.27 13.21 9.05
C LEU A 142 8.87 11.81 9.14
N SER A 143 8.55 11.06 10.19
CA SER A 143 8.99 9.65 10.25
C SER A 143 8.37 8.83 9.12
N MET A 144 9.10 7.83 8.63
CA MET A 144 8.60 6.95 7.57
C MET A 144 7.37 6.15 8.00
N TRP A 145 7.20 5.90 9.30
CA TRP A 145 5.97 5.34 9.86
C TRP A 145 4.77 6.29 9.71
N LYS A 146 4.94 7.59 10.00
CA LYS A 146 3.88 8.57 9.77
C LYS A 146 3.58 8.67 8.27
N PHE A 147 4.62 8.78 7.43
CA PHE A 147 4.46 8.81 5.96
C PHE A 147 3.65 7.61 5.45
N TYR A 148 4.00 6.39 5.85
CA TYR A 148 3.26 5.17 5.50
C TYR A 148 1.78 5.23 5.92
N ASN A 149 1.49 5.78 7.10
CA ASN A 149 0.11 5.97 7.57
C ASN A 149 -0.65 7.06 6.79
N LEU A 150 0.03 8.10 6.30
CA LEU A 150 -0.57 9.08 5.41
C LEU A 150 -0.96 8.43 4.05
N LEU A 151 -0.10 7.59 3.48
CA LEU A 151 -0.39 6.87 2.23
C LEU A 151 -1.58 5.92 2.36
N THR A 152 -1.56 5.06 3.39
CA THR A 152 -2.64 4.10 3.64
C THR A 152 -3.93 4.78 4.09
N GLY A 153 -3.83 5.91 4.80
CA GLY A 153 -4.98 6.76 5.16
C GLY A 153 -5.67 7.36 3.94
N ALA A 154 -4.89 7.89 2.98
CA ALA A 154 -5.42 8.41 1.72
C ALA A 154 -6.11 7.35 0.86
N ASN A 155 -5.79 6.07 1.09
CA ASN A 155 -6.37 4.94 0.37
C ASN A 155 -7.75 4.51 0.89
N LYS A 156 -8.18 4.91 2.10
CA LYS A 156 -9.45 4.45 2.72
C LYS A 156 -10.70 4.68 1.89
N ASN A 157 -10.72 5.74 1.10
CA ASN A 157 -11.87 6.10 0.27
C ASN A 157 -11.86 5.40 -1.10
N SER A 158 -10.90 4.51 -1.35
CA SER A 158 -10.86 3.68 -2.55
C SER A 158 -12.01 2.68 -2.58
N TYR A 159 -12.51 2.38 -3.77
CA TYR A 159 -13.35 1.22 -3.99
C TYR A 159 -12.64 -0.06 -3.53
N ILE A 160 -13.43 -0.97 -2.95
CA ILE A 160 -12.93 -2.18 -2.28
C ILE A 160 -12.09 -3.09 -3.21
N ASP A 161 -12.38 -3.07 -4.51
CA ASP A 161 -11.70 -3.85 -5.54
C ASP A 161 -10.28 -3.35 -5.85
N SER A 162 -10.03 -2.05 -5.68
CA SER A 162 -8.73 -1.40 -5.89
C SER A 162 -8.02 -1.03 -4.59
N PHE A 163 -8.75 -1.05 -3.48
CA PHE A 163 -8.25 -0.72 -2.14
C PHE A 163 -7.04 -1.60 -1.76
N LEU A 164 -7.13 -2.92 -1.93
CA LEU A 164 -6.06 -3.83 -1.52
C LEU A 164 -4.79 -3.67 -2.34
N ASP A 165 -4.92 -3.50 -3.66
CA ASP A 165 -3.77 -3.26 -4.54
C ASP A 165 -3.05 -1.96 -4.15
N ARG A 166 -3.81 -0.89 -3.87
CA ARG A 166 -3.27 0.39 -3.42
C ARG A 166 -2.68 0.32 -2.01
N ALA A 167 -3.27 -0.46 -1.10
CA ALA A 167 -2.75 -0.64 0.25
C ALA A 167 -1.39 -1.34 0.20
N TYR A 168 -1.30 -2.42 -0.57
CA TYR A 168 -0.04 -3.10 -0.84
C TYR A 168 0.97 -2.19 -1.53
N ASN A 169 0.55 -1.42 -2.54
CA ASN A 169 1.44 -0.48 -3.21
C ASN A 169 1.93 0.64 -2.28
N ALA A 170 1.12 1.11 -1.33
CA ALA A 170 1.55 2.07 -0.31
C ALA A 170 2.67 1.50 0.57
N THR A 171 2.62 0.21 0.90
CA THR A 171 3.70 -0.50 1.59
C THR A 171 4.97 -0.52 0.75
N GLU A 172 4.87 -0.94 -0.53
CA GLU A 172 6.01 -0.96 -1.45
C GLU A 172 6.64 0.44 -1.63
N MET A 173 5.81 1.48 -1.73
CA MET A 173 6.27 2.87 -1.77
C MET A 173 6.99 3.25 -0.48
N ALA A 174 6.42 2.98 0.70
CA ALA A 174 7.06 3.33 1.96
C ALA A 174 8.41 2.60 2.16
N ILE A 175 8.49 1.30 1.86
CA ILE A 175 9.73 0.52 1.92
C ILE A 175 10.75 1.06 0.91
N GLY A 176 10.32 1.27 -0.33
CA GLY A 176 11.19 1.73 -1.41
C GLY A 176 11.80 3.09 -1.13
N ILE A 177 10.98 4.05 -0.69
CA ILE A 177 11.46 5.38 -0.28
C ILE A 177 12.38 5.27 0.93
N ASN A 178 12.04 4.44 1.93
CA ASN A 178 12.90 4.23 3.09
C ASN A 178 14.28 3.69 2.68
N ALA A 179 14.33 2.74 1.73
CA ALA A 179 15.58 2.23 1.19
C ALA A 179 16.35 3.30 0.42
N ALA A 180 15.66 4.13 -0.37
CA ALA A 180 16.29 5.21 -1.13
C ALA A 180 16.93 6.27 -0.23
N LEU A 181 16.34 6.55 0.94
CA LEU A 181 16.96 7.41 1.96
C LEU A 181 18.27 6.83 2.52
N HIS A 182 18.49 5.52 2.38
CA HIS A 182 19.71 4.82 2.77
C HIS A 182 20.61 4.48 1.57
N GLY A 183 20.37 5.07 0.39
CA GLY A 183 21.23 4.96 -0.78
C GLY A 183 20.79 3.95 -1.85
N ASP A 184 19.59 3.35 -1.73
CA ASP A 184 19.04 2.52 -2.81
C ASP A 184 18.58 3.36 -4.02
N ASP A 185 18.94 2.95 -5.23
CA ASP A 185 18.65 3.70 -6.45
C ASP A 185 17.24 3.50 -6.99
N LYS A 186 16.54 2.42 -6.62
CA LYS A 186 15.30 2.00 -7.28
C LYS A 186 14.19 3.03 -7.16
N TYR A 187 14.05 3.66 -5.99
CA TYR A 187 13.03 4.68 -5.70
C TYR A 187 13.60 6.10 -5.67
N ARG A 188 14.87 6.28 -6.04
CA ARG A 188 15.59 7.54 -5.89
C ARG A 188 14.94 8.70 -6.64
N TRP A 189 14.35 8.44 -7.81
CA TRP A 189 13.61 9.44 -8.59
C TRP A 189 12.54 10.20 -7.78
N PHE A 190 11.97 9.57 -6.76
CA PHE A 190 10.96 10.18 -5.91
C PHE A 190 11.52 11.14 -4.87
N ILE A 191 12.78 10.98 -4.44
CA ILE A 191 13.38 11.79 -3.37
C ILE A 191 14.48 12.75 -3.85
N ASP A 192 14.97 12.57 -5.09
CA ASP A 192 15.91 13.47 -5.78
C ASP A 192 15.22 14.71 -6.38
#